data_AF-A0A374TXP6-F1
#
_entry.id   AF-A0A374TXP6-F1
#
_cell.length_a   1.000
_cell.length_b   1.000
_cell.length_c   1.000
_cell.angle_alpha   90.00
_cell.angle_beta   90.00
_cell.angle_gamma   90.00
#
_symmetry.space_group_name_H-M   'P 1'
#
loop_
_entity.id
_entity.type
_entity.pdbx_description
1 polymer ?
#
loop_
_entity_poly.entity_id
_entity_poly.type
_entity_poly.pdbx_seq_one_letter_code
_entity_poly.pdbx_strand_id
1 'polypeptide(L)'
;MQKGLVMNDTIKYLKDEMGLFVTEFEWSGASDLPLYLAKAASYRLCSCNGVDFIMAEVEGEVSLPNLKRIVSQVSARAGLQVALVAQIDARQRKALVSQGIPFVVPGRQAFLPMLGFVASAKREPRSLPEVLAPGTQAVLVTLLANPEVRTSEELMRATGMPSSSISRALDDLSRRGLVSKSKNGRAVVIERSTSRNDLVKSAIGCLRNPVARAVYAKRDEQTAQLPLAGVSELSQRSMLAAPRIEQRAVSRRAFKELEFEEVQLGELHDEETVQVQVWAYDPLVAGGDAVDDVSLALTLVGEGDERVIGQLNAIFGEELWQ
;
A
#
# COMPACT_ATOMS: atom_id res chain seq x y z
N MET A 1 -24.15 -15.78 -33.39
CA MET A 1 -24.43 -14.34 -33.27
C MET A 1 -23.45 -13.73 -32.28
N GLN A 2 -22.28 -13.30 -32.75
CA GLN A 2 -21.36 -12.49 -31.94
C GLN A 2 -21.80 -11.04 -32.07
N LYS A 3 -22.21 -10.44 -30.95
CA LYS A 3 -22.53 -9.01 -30.86
C LYS A 3 -21.29 -8.23 -31.31
N GLY A 4 -21.43 -7.44 -32.37
CA GLY A 4 -20.45 -6.42 -32.72
C GLY A 4 -20.23 -5.54 -31.50
N LEU A 5 -18.98 -5.43 -31.09
CA LEU A 5 -18.58 -4.49 -30.08
C LEU A 5 -18.79 -3.11 -30.71
N VAL A 6 -19.71 -2.30 -30.19
CA VAL A 6 -20.09 -1.04 -30.85
C VAL A 6 -19.09 0.02 -30.42
N MET A 7 -18.62 0.89 -31.31
CA MET A 7 -17.78 2.07 -30.98
C MET A 7 -18.22 2.81 -29.70
N ASN A 8 -19.54 2.85 -29.44
CA ASN A 8 -20.13 3.32 -28.18
C ASN A 8 -19.57 2.65 -26.91
N ASP A 9 -19.36 1.33 -26.92
CA ASP A 9 -18.76 0.59 -25.81
C ASP A 9 -17.29 0.97 -25.61
N THR A 10 -16.57 1.23 -26.70
CA THR A 10 -15.18 1.71 -26.65
C THR A 10 -15.10 3.11 -26.07
N ILE A 11 -15.93 4.04 -26.54
CA ILE A 11 -16.00 5.41 -26.02
C ILE A 11 -16.44 5.40 -24.56
N LYS A 12 -17.42 4.57 -24.21
CA LYS A 12 -17.86 4.38 -22.83
C LYS A 12 -16.73 3.82 -21.95
N TYR A 13 -16.01 2.80 -22.41
CA TYR A 13 -14.85 2.23 -21.72
C TYR A 13 -13.77 3.29 -21.47
N LEU A 14 -13.42 4.08 -22.50
CA LEU A 14 -12.43 5.15 -22.38
C LEU A 14 -12.89 6.22 -21.39
N LYS A 15 -14.18 6.56 -21.37
CA LYS A 15 -14.74 7.53 -20.42
C LYS A 15 -14.80 6.99 -18.99
N ASP A 16 -15.49 5.87 -18.80
CA ASP A 16 -15.90 5.37 -17.48
C ASP A 16 -14.72 4.73 -16.74
N GLU A 17 -13.80 4.06 -17.45
CA GLU A 17 -12.66 3.36 -16.83
C GLU A 17 -11.35 4.15 -16.92
N MET A 18 -11.16 4.94 -17.98
CA MET A 18 -9.89 5.64 -18.24
C MET A 18 -9.99 7.16 -18.04
N GLY A 19 -11.18 7.71 -17.78
CA GLY A 19 -11.39 9.15 -17.60
C GLY A 19 -11.17 9.99 -18.87
N LEU A 20 -11.14 9.35 -20.04
CA LEU A 20 -10.93 9.99 -21.33
C LEU A 20 -12.26 10.38 -21.97
N PHE A 21 -12.48 11.68 -22.09
CA PHE A 21 -13.60 12.22 -22.83
C PHE A 21 -13.21 12.32 -24.31
N VAL A 22 -13.60 11.31 -25.09
CA VAL A 22 -13.36 11.26 -26.53
C VAL A 22 -14.63 11.72 -27.25
N THR A 23 -14.51 12.75 -28.09
CA THR A 23 -15.54 13.12 -29.07
C THR A 23 -15.23 12.47 -30.41
N GLU A 24 -16.25 11.98 -31.10
CA GLU A 24 -16.10 11.31 -32.39
C GLU A 24 -16.92 11.96 -33.50
N PHE A 25 -16.37 11.92 -34.72
CA PHE A 25 -16.91 12.47 -35.94
C PHE A 25 -16.71 11.49 -37.10
N GLU A 26 -17.50 11.63 -38.15
CA GLU A 26 -17.20 10.93 -39.41
C GLU A 26 -15.88 11.44 -39.99
N TRP A 27 -15.03 10.52 -40.42
CA TRP A 27 -13.80 10.87 -41.11
C TRP A 27 -14.01 10.83 -42.63
N SER A 28 -14.10 11.99 -43.26
CA SER A 28 -14.31 12.11 -44.71
C SER A 28 -13.24 11.39 -45.53
N GLY A 29 -11.99 11.34 -45.06
CA GLY A 29 -10.90 10.63 -45.73
C GLY A 29 -11.08 9.12 -45.85
N ALA A 30 -12.08 8.54 -45.18
CA ALA A 30 -12.42 7.12 -45.33
C ALA A 30 -12.92 6.79 -46.75
N SER A 31 -13.56 7.72 -47.47
CA SER A 31 -14.05 7.49 -48.85
C SER A 31 -12.91 7.30 -49.86
N ASP A 32 -11.76 7.88 -49.58
CA ASP A 32 -10.60 7.92 -50.48
C ASP A 32 -9.61 6.76 -50.21
N LEU A 33 -9.96 5.89 -49.25
CA LEU A 33 -9.15 4.72 -48.95
C LEU A 33 -9.25 3.67 -50.07
N PRO A 34 -8.12 3.06 -50.46
CA PRO A 34 -8.14 1.86 -51.29
C PRO A 34 -9.07 0.79 -50.72
N LEU A 35 -9.76 0.06 -51.58
CA LEU A 35 -10.81 -0.92 -51.21
C LEU A 35 -10.38 -1.89 -50.10
N TYR A 36 -9.11 -2.32 -50.10
CA TYR A 36 -8.59 -3.24 -49.08
C TYR A 36 -8.46 -2.60 -47.69
N LEU A 37 -8.21 -1.28 -47.58
CA LEU A 37 -8.23 -0.56 -46.30
C LEU A 37 -9.65 -0.22 -45.88
N ALA A 38 -10.49 0.22 -46.83
CA ALA A 38 -11.90 0.52 -46.58
C ALA A 38 -12.66 -0.70 -46.03
N LYS A 39 -12.29 -1.91 -46.45
CA LYS A 39 -12.86 -3.18 -45.93
C LYS A 39 -12.15 -3.73 -44.69
N ALA A 40 -10.99 -3.20 -44.31
CA ALA A 40 -10.19 -3.76 -43.22
C ALA A 40 -10.67 -3.29 -41.83
N ALA A 41 -11.29 -2.12 -41.76
CA ALA A 41 -11.76 -1.52 -40.51
C ALA A 41 -12.81 -0.44 -40.79
N SER A 42 -13.60 -0.12 -39.77
CA SER A 42 -14.40 1.10 -39.71
C SER A 42 -13.57 2.23 -39.11
N TYR A 43 -13.64 3.44 -39.70
CA TYR A 43 -12.78 4.56 -39.29
C TYR A 43 -13.60 5.74 -38.76
N ARG A 44 -13.19 6.30 -37.63
CA ARG A 44 -13.77 7.51 -37.03
C ARG A 44 -12.67 8.52 -36.71
N LEU A 45 -12.97 9.80 -36.92
CA LEU A 45 -12.12 10.88 -36.44
C LEU A 45 -12.47 11.13 -34.97
N CYS A 46 -11.48 11.09 -34.10
CA CYS A 46 -11.64 11.27 -32.67
C CYS A 46 -10.80 12.45 -32.19
N SER A 47 -11.32 13.20 -31.23
CA SER A 47 -10.61 14.26 -30.53
C SER A 47 -10.66 14.01 -29.02
N CYS A 48 -9.52 14.17 -28.35
CA CYS A 48 -9.44 14.07 -26.90
C CYS A 48 -8.35 15.02 -26.40
N ASN A 49 -8.68 15.90 -25.45
CA ASN A 49 -7.75 16.88 -24.88
C ASN A 49 -6.99 17.71 -25.93
N GLY A 50 -7.64 18.05 -27.05
CA GLY A 50 -7.05 18.82 -28.14
C GLY A 50 -6.11 18.02 -29.06
N VAL A 51 -6.07 16.68 -28.92
CA VAL A 51 -5.34 15.79 -29.81
C VAL A 51 -6.31 15.04 -30.71
N ASP A 52 -6.15 15.21 -32.01
CA ASP A 52 -6.94 14.51 -33.03
C ASP A 52 -6.24 13.24 -33.50
N PHE A 53 -7.00 12.16 -33.65
CA PHE A 53 -6.52 10.86 -34.11
C PHE A 53 -7.64 10.06 -34.76
N ILE A 54 -7.28 9.04 -35.55
CA ILE A 54 -8.25 8.13 -36.15
C ILE A 54 -8.39 6.88 -35.28
N MET A 55 -9.61 6.49 -34.93
CA MET A 55 -9.89 5.14 -34.45
C MET A 55 -10.22 4.23 -35.63
N ALA A 56 -9.52 3.10 -35.73
CA ALA A 56 -9.74 2.06 -36.72
C ALA A 56 -10.27 0.80 -36.01
N GLU A 57 -11.57 0.58 -36.12
CA GLU A 57 -12.26 -0.56 -35.53
C GLU A 57 -12.20 -1.77 -36.45
N VAL A 58 -11.49 -2.81 -35.99
CA VAL A 58 -11.21 -4.01 -36.75
C VAL A 58 -12.07 -5.14 -36.19
N GLU A 59 -12.88 -5.75 -37.06
CA GLU A 59 -13.71 -6.89 -36.70
C GLU A 59 -12.92 -8.21 -36.76
N GLY A 60 -13.16 -9.09 -35.77
CA GLY A 60 -12.57 -10.41 -35.70
C GLY A 60 -11.09 -10.45 -35.28
N GLU A 61 -10.50 -11.64 -35.32
CA GLU A 61 -9.08 -11.83 -35.04
C GLU A 61 -8.25 -11.51 -36.28
N VAL A 62 -7.35 -10.53 -36.17
CA VAL A 62 -6.48 -10.09 -37.26
C VAL A 62 -5.01 -10.28 -36.88
N SER A 63 -4.22 -10.70 -37.86
CA SER A 63 -2.80 -10.92 -37.66
C SER A 63 -2.06 -9.60 -37.39
N LEU A 64 -1.00 -9.67 -36.57
CA LEU A 64 -0.17 -8.51 -36.24
C LEU A 64 0.36 -7.75 -37.47
N PRO A 65 0.83 -8.41 -38.55
CA PRO A 65 1.27 -7.70 -39.76
C PRO A 65 0.14 -6.87 -40.41
N ASN A 66 -1.09 -7.40 -40.43
CA ASN A 66 -2.23 -6.69 -40.99
C ASN A 66 -2.65 -5.49 -40.13
N LEU A 67 -2.66 -5.65 -38.81
CA LEU A 67 -2.90 -4.54 -37.88
C LEU A 67 -1.89 -3.40 -38.08
N LYS A 68 -0.60 -3.73 -38.19
CA LYS A 68 0.47 -2.74 -38.48
C LYS A 68 0.31 -2.09 -39.86
N ARG A 69 -0.13 -2.86 -40.85
CA ARG A 69 -0.38 -2.35 -42.21
C ARG A 69 -1.51 -1.32 -42.20
N ILE A 70 -2.62 -1.58 -41.49
CA ILE A 70 -3.72 -0.61 -41.35
C ILE A 70 -3.19 0.69 -40.75
N VAL A 71 -2.51 0.62 -39.60
CA VAL A 71 -1.99 1.81 -38.92
C VAL A 71 -1.05 2.62 -39.80
N SER A 72 -0.02 1.99 -40.37
CA SER A 72 0.97 2.68 -41.19
C SER A 72 0.37 3.34 -42.44
N GLN A 73 -0.51 2.63 -43.14
CA GLN A 73 -1.05 3.10 -44.42
C GLN A 73 -2.17 4.13 -44.26
N VAL A 74 -2.98 4.01 -43.21
CA VAL A 74 -4.03 4.99 -42.90
C VAL A 74 -3.40 6.23 -42.29
N SER A 75 -2.42 6.09 -41.39
CA SER A 75 -1.73 7.23 -40.78
C SER A 75 -1.01 8.09 -41.84
N ALA A 76 -0.32 7.45 -42.80
CA ALA A 76 0.35 8.15 -43.88
C ALA A 76 -0.60 8.95 -44.79
N ARG A 77 -1.87 8.53 -44.91
CA ARG A 77 -2.89 9.22 -45.72
C ARG A 77 -3.63 10.30 -44.92
N ALA A 78 -3.94 10.00 -43.66
CA ALA A 78 -4.69 10.89 -42.79
C ALA A 78 -3.83 12.05 -42.25
N GLY A 79 -2.51 11.88 -42.19
CA GLY A 79 -1.63 12.82 -41.47
C GLY A 79 -1.85 12.79 -39.94
N LEU A 80 -2.60 11.82 -39.44
CA LEU A 80 -2.96 11.66 -38.03
C LEU A 80 -2.49 10.29 -37.52
N GLN A 81 -2.33 10.16 -36.20
CA GLN A 81 -2.11 8.85 -35.59
C GLN A 81 -3.36 7.97 -35.70
N VAL A 82 -3.16 6.66 -35.77
CA VAL A 82 -4.25 5.67 -35.87
C VAL A 82 -4.21 4.76 -34.65
N ALA A 83 -5.31 4.71 -33.90
CA ALA A 83 -5.54 3.79 -32.81
C ALA A 83 -6.39 2.61 -33.27
N LEU A 84 -5.89 1.39 -33.08
CA LEU A 84 -6.63 0.18 -33.39
C LEU A 84 -7.65 -0.13 -32.29
N VAL A 85 -8.91 -0.39 -32.65
CA VAL A 85 -9.92 -0.91 -31.73
C VAL A 85 -10.21 -2.35 -32.15
N ALA A 86 -9.69 -3.33 -31.40
CA ALA A 86 -9.76 -4.74 -31.79
C ALA A 86 -9.57 -5.69 -30.61
N GLN A 87 -9.95 -6.95 -30.78
CA GLN A 87 -9.54 -8.02 -29.87
C GLN A 87 -8.09 -8.42 -30.18
N ILE A 88 -7.15 -8.03 -29.32
CA ILE A 88 -5.70 -8.21 -29.51
C ILE A 88 -5.16 -9.11 -28.41
N ASP A 89 -4.47 -10.19 -28.79
CA ASP A 89 -3.89 -11.14 -27.83
C ASP A 89 -2.68 -10.56 -27.06
N ALA A 90 -2.21 -11.26 -26.02
CA ALA A 90 -1.13 -10.75 -25.17
C ALA A 90 0.21 -10.57 -25.91
N ARG A 91 0.52 -11.45 -26.88
CA ARG A 91 1.76 -11.39 -27.68
C ARG A 91 1.71 -10.20 -28.63
N GLN A 92 0.58 -10.00 -29.29
CA GLN A 92 0.34 -8.87 -30.17
C GLN A 92 0.38 -7.55 -29.41
N ARG A 93 -0.28 -7.45 -28.23
CA ARG A 93 -0.23 -6.24 -27.39
C ARG A 93 1.21 -5.87 -27.03
N LYS A 94 2.02 -6.83 -26.58
CA LYS A 94 3.44 -6.58 -26.25
C LYS A 94 4.21 -6.01 -27.44
N ALA A 95 4.00 -6.57 -28.64
CA ALA A 95 4.65 -6.10 -29.85
C ALA A 95 4.18 -4.68 -30.26
N LEU A 96 2.89 -4.37 -30.14
CA LEU A 96 2.36 -3.05 -30.46
C LEU A 96 2.88 -1.98 -29.48
N VAL A 97 2.91 -2.28 -28.17
CA VAL A 97 3.50 -1.40 -27.15
C VAL A 97 4.98 -1.12 -27.47
N SER A 98 5.77 -2.16 -27.79
CA SER A 98 7.21 -2.00 -28.08
C SER A 98 7.49 -1.12 -29.30
N GLN A 99 6.50 -0.95 -30.18
CA GLN A 99 6.60 -0.14 -31.40
C GLN A 99 5.84 1.18 -31.30
N GLY A 100 5.28 1.51 -30.12
CA GLY A 100 4.52 2.73 -29.91
C GLY A 100 3.21 2.80 -30.71
N ILE A 101 2.68 1.66 -31.17
CA ILE A 101 1.46 1.63 -31.99
C ILE A 101 0.23 1.72 -31.08
N PRO A 102 -0.63 2.76 -31.22
CA PRO A 102 -1.78 2.94 -30.36
C PRO A 102 -2.86 1.86 -30.58
N PHE A 103 -3.46 1.37 -29.49
CA PHE A 103 -4.58 0.43 -29.55
C PHE A 103 -5.51 0.52 -28.34
N VAL A 104 -6.72 0.00 -28.50
CA VAL A 104 -7.73 -0.21 -27.46
C VAL A 104 -8.29 -1.63 -27.62
N VAL A 105 -8.18 -2.41 -26.54
CA VAL A 105 -8.93 -3.66 -26.34
C VAL A 105 -9.99 -3.35 -25.29
N PRO A 106 -11.24 -3.09 -25.70
CA PRO A 106 -12.27 -2.60 -24.79
C PRO A 106 -12.50 -3.54 -23.60
N GLY A 107 -12.69 -2.97 -22.42
CA GLY A 107 -12.84 -3.71 -21.15
C GLY A 107 -11.55 -4.41 -20.67
N ARG A 108 -10.42 -4.21 -21.34
CA ARG A 108 -9.16 -4.90 -21.00
C ARG A 108 -7.95 -3.98 -20.90
N GLN A 109 -7.65 -3.23 -21.95
CA GLN A 109 -6.46 -2.39 -22.00
C GLN A 109 -6.53 -1.36 -23.13
N ALA A 110 -6.22 -0.10 -22.84
CA ALA A 110 -5.85 0.88 -23.86
C ALA A 110 -4.38 1.28 -23.73
N PHE A 111 -3.73 1.47 -24.87
CA PHE A 111 -2.40 2.06 -24.99
C PHE A 111 -2.49 3.18 -26.03
N LEU A 112 -2.58 4.42 -25.57
CA LEU A 112 -2.78 5.61 -26.40
C LEU A 112 -1.64 6.61 -26.14
N PRO A 113 -0.39 6.32 -26.60
CA PRO A 113 0.79 7.10 -26.26
C PRO A 113 0.71 8.57 -26.70
N MET A 114 -0.03 8.87 -27.78
CA MET A 114 -0.27 10.24 -28.24
C MET A 114 -1.09 11.11 -27.28
N LEU A 115 -1.88 10.49 -26.41
CA LEU A 115 -2.67 11.22 -25.41
C LEU A 115 -1.90 11.45 -24.10
N GLY A 116 -0.66 10.93 -23.98
CA GLY A 116 0.25 11.28 -22.90
C GLY A 116 -0.20 10.90 -21.48
N PHE A 117 -0.77 9.71 -21.26
CA PHE A 117 -1.07 9.25 -19.89
C PHE A 117 -0.88 7.74 -19.68
N VAL A 118 -0.52 7.38 -18.45
CA VAL A 118 -0.49 6.00 -17.93
C VAL A 118 -1.80 5.79 -17.16
N ALA A 119 -2.73 5.03 -17.70
CA ALA A 119 -3.85 4.50 -16.94
C ALA A 119 -3.58 3.04 -16.56
N SER A 120 -3.44 2.82 -15.25
CA SER A 120 -3.54 1.48 -14.68
C SER A 120 -4.97 1.31 -14.21
N ALA A 121 -5.65 0.25 -14.67
CA ALA A 121 -6.89 -0.19 -14.07
C ALA A 121 -6.70 -0.28 -12.54
N LYS A 122 -7.75 0.05 -11.77
CA LYS A 122 -7.81 -0.10 -10.31
C LYS A 122 -7.19 -1.45 -9.98
N ARG A 123 -5.97 -1.46 -9.41
CA ARG A 123 -5.26 -2.70 -9.09
C ARG A 123 -6.22 -3.52 -8.23
N GLU A 124 -6.48 -4.77 -8.60
CA GLU A 124 -7.16 -5.67 -7.67
C GLU A 124 -6.43 -5.59 -6.33
N PRO A 125 -7.16 -5.41 -5.21
CA PRO A 125 -6.53 -5.29 -3.92
C PRO A 125 -5.68 -6.54 -3.70
N ARG A 126 -4.34 -6.38 -3.63
CA ARG A 126 -3.43 -7.50 -3.34
C ARG A 126 -3.94 -8.25 -2.12
N SER A 127 -3.92 -9.59 -2.15
CA SER A 127 -4.23 -10.41 -0.98
C SER A 127 -3.53 -9.84 0.24
N LEU A 128 -4.27 -9.66 1.34
CA LEU A 128 -3.69 -9.18 2.58
C LEU A 128 -2.72 -10.24 3.10
N PRO A 129 -1.48 -9.87 3.47
CA PRO A 129 -0.63 -10.76 4.24
C PRO A 129 -1.33 -11.15 5.54
N GLU A 130 -1.01 -12.31 6.11
CA GLU A 130 -1.58 -12.75 7.39
C GLU A 130 -1.31 -11.72 8.50
N VAL A 131 -0.04 -11.32 8.64
CA VAL A 131 0.41 -10.33 9.63
C VAL A 131 0.54 -8.92 9.06
N LEU A 132 0.42 -7.92 9.93
CA LEU A 132 0.60 -6.51 9.59
C LEU A 132 2.06 -6.20 9.23
N ALA A 133 2.23 -5.32 8.24
CA ALA A 133 3.53 -4.69 8.00
C ALA A 133 3.91 -3.81 9.21
N PRO A 134 5.20 -3.63 9.54
CA PRO A 134 5.64 -2.83 10.70
C PRO A 134 5.03 -1.42 10.74
N GLY A 135 4.97 -0.72 9.60
CA GLY A 135 4.36 0.60 9.53
C GLY A 135 2.83 0.58 9.73
N THR A 136 2.14 -0.48 9.30
CA THR A 136 0.70 -0.63 9.56
C THR A 136 0.45 -0.89 11.05
N GLN A 137 1.25 -1.75 11.68
CA GLN A 137 1.14 -2.02 13.11
C GLN A 137 1.46 -0.76 13.94
N ALA A 138 2.49 0.00 13.56
CA ALA A 138 2.82 1.28 14.20
C ALA A 138 1.63 2.27 14.21
N VAL A 139 0.91 2.36 13.08
CA VAL A 139 -0.33 3.17 13.01
C VAL A 139 -1.42 2.60 13.93
N LEU A 140 -1.63 1.27 13.92
CA LEU A 140 -2.64 0.65 14.77
C LEU A 140 -2.39 0.88 16.27
N VAL A 141 -1.16 0.67 16.74
CA VAL A 141 -0.82 0.88 18.17
C VAL A 141 -0.93 2.35 18.55
N THR A 142 -0.58 3.27 17.65
CA THR A 142 -0.81 4.70 17.85
C THR A 142 -2.30 5.01 18.01
N LEU A 143 -3.16 4.42 17.17
CA LEU A 143 -4.62 4.59 17.25
C LEU A 143 -5.24 3.96 18.51
N LEU A 144 -4.60 2.95 19.08
CA LEU A 144 -5.02 2.28 20.32
C LEU A 144 -4.59 3.07 21.56
N ALA A 145 -3.39 3.66 21.54
CA ALA A 145 -2.86 4.49 22.60
C ALA A 145 -3.54 5.88 22.66
N ASN A 146 -3.94 6.41 21.50
CA ASN A 146 -4.46 7.76 21.33
C ASN A 146 -5.90 7.73 20.78
N PRO A 147 -6.93 7.53 21.64
CA PRO A 147 -8.33 7.44 21.21
C PRO A 147 -8.88 8.74 20.60
N GLU A 148 -8.26 9.88 20.90
CA GLU A 148 -8.61 11.21 20.40
C GLU A 148 -8.13 11.48 18.97
N VAL A 149 -7.13 10.76 18.47
CA VAL A 149 -6.68 10.87 17.08
C VAL A 149 -7.82 10.39 16.17
N ARG A 150 -8.40 11.25 15.34
CA ARG A 150 -9.52 10.93 14.44
C ARG A 150 -9.23 11.20 12.98
N THR A 151 -8.10 11.81 12.63
CA THR A 151 -7.78 12.19 11.26
C THR A 151 -6.44 11.64 10.80
N SER A 152 -6.28 11.52 9.48
CA SER A 152 -4.97 11.16 8.89
C SER A 152 -3.89 12.20 9.19
N GLU A 153 -4.26 13.46 9.41
CA GLU A 153 -3.31 14.53 9.74
C GLU A 153 -2.77 14.40 11.16
N GLU A 154 -3.64 14.16 12.14
CA GLU A 154 -3.25 13.87 13.51
C GLU A 154 -2.35 12.63 13.58
N LEU A 155 -2.66 11.58 12.81
CA LEU A 155 -1.81 10.41 12.69
C LEU A 155 -0.40 10.72 12.16
N MET A 156 -0.30 11.57 11.13
CA MET A 156 1.02 11.98 10.62
C MET A 156 1.81 12.73 11.69
N ARG A 157 1.16 13.61 12.47
CA ARG A 157 1.81 14.34 13.55
C ARG A 157 2.25 13.42 14.69
N ALA A 158 1.38 12.51 15.12
CA ALA A 158 1.67 11.57 16.21
C ALA A 158 2.80 10.59 15.86
N THR A 159 2.80 10.05 14.64
CA THR A 159 3.76 9.00 14.23
C THR A 159 5.01 9.52 13.54
N GLY A 160 5.01 10.77 13.06
CA GLY A 160 6.04 11.31 12.16
C GLY A 160 6.09 10.64 10.78
N MET A 161 5.14 9.77 10.45
CA MET A 161 5.13 9.02 9.19
C MET A 161 4.61 9.87 8.02
N PRO A 162 5.14 9.67 6.79
CA PRO A 162 4.68 10.42 5.63
C PRO A 162 3.25 10.03 5.24
N SER A 163 2.50 10.98 4.66
CA SER A 163 1.11 10.81 4.21
C SER A 163 0.89 9.54 3.40
N SER A 164 1.82 9.19 2.50
CA SER A 164 1.72 7.99 1.67
C SER A 164 1.79 6.69 2.48
N SER A 165 2.55 6.67 3.58
CA SER A 165 2.62 5.53 4.50
C SER A 165 1.37 5.44 5.37
N ILE A 166 0.87 6.56 5.89
CA ILE A 166 -0.40 6.62 6.63
C ILE A 166 -1.57 6.14 5.76
N SER A 167 -1.67 6.61 4.51
CA SER A 167 -2.72 6.17 3.59
C SER A 167 -2.69 4.65 3.38
N ARG A 168 -1.50 4.09 3.11
CA ARG A 168 -1.32 2.65 2.90
C ARG A 168 -1.67 1.85 4.16
N ALA A 169 -1.22 2.29 5.33
CA ALA A 169 -1.53 1.65 6.60
C ALA A 169 -3.03 1.64 6.87
N LEU A 170 -3.69 2.79 6.70
CA LEU A 170 -5.14 2.86 6.88
C LEU A 170 -5.89 2.02 5.84
N ASP A 171 -5.40 1.89 4.61
CA ASP A 171 -6.00 1.03 3.58
C ASP A 171 -5.92 -0.45 4.00
N ASP A 172 -4.78 -0.88 4.53
CA ASP A 172 -4.56 -2.22 5.08
C ASP A 172 -5.49 -2.48 6.28
N LEU A 173 -5.50 -1.58 7.28
CA LEU A 173 -6.38 -1.69 8.46
C LEU A 173 -7.86 -1.69 8.10
N SER A 174 -8.27 -0.87 7.11
CA SER A 174 -9.67 -0.80 6.71
C SER A 174 -10.13 -2.06 5.97
N ARG A 175 -9.27 -2.64 5.13
CA ARG A 175 -9.55 -3.92 4.48
C ARG A 175 -9.63 -5.10 5.46
N ARG A 176 -9.03 -4.97 6.65
CA ARG A 176 -9.15 -5.93 7.76
C ARG A 176 -10.35 -5.66 8.67
N GLY A 177 -11.11 -4.60 8.43
CA GLY A 177 -12.24 -4.22 9.27
C GLY A 177 -11.84 -3.62 10.64
N LEU A 178 -10.56 -3.26 10.82
CA LEU A 178 -10.07 -2.69 12.09
C LEU A 178 -10.40 -1.20 12.21
N VAL A 179 -10.51 -0.51 11.07
CA VAL A 179 -10.90 0.92 11.00
C VAL A 179 -11.83 1.16 9.81
N SER A 180 -12.69 2.17 9.91
CA SER A 180 -13.40 2.74 8.77
C SER A 180 -12.82 4.12 8.43
N LYS A 181 -12.80 4.43 7.14
CA LYS A 181 -12.38 5.73 6.63
C LYS A 181 -13.51 6.40 5.89
N SER A 182 -13.77 7.65 6.23
CA SER A 182 -14.68 8.52 5.50
C SER A 182 -13.98 9.82 5.11
N LYS A 183 -14.47 10.48 4.07
CA LYS A 183 -14.00 11.82 3.70
C LYS A 183 -14.97 12.85 4.27
N ASN A 184 -14.43 13.79 5.04
CA ASN A 184 -15.15 14.99 5.46
C ASN A 184 -14.42 16.21 4.88
N GLY A 185 -14.93 16.73 3.76
CA GLY A 185 -14.23 17.73 2.96
C GLY A 185 -12.88 17.21 2.43
N ARG A 186 -11.78 17.89 2.81
CA ARG A 186 -10.41 17.48 2.46
C ARG A 186 -9.78 16.50 3.47
N ALA A 187 -10.39 16.33 4.64
CA ALA A 187 -9.87 15.46 5.69
C ALA A 187 -10.37 14.02 5.54
N VAL A 188 -9.50 13.07 5.86
CA VAL A 188 -9.86 11.66 6.01
C VAL A 188 -10.07 11.39 7.50
N VAL A 189 -11.32 11.11 7.85
CA VAL A 189 -11.77 10.78 9.21
C VAL A 189 -11.66 9.28 9.41
N ILE A 190 -11.19 8.87 10.59
CA ILE A 190 -10.86 7.51 10.99
C ILE A 190 -11.75 7.12 12.15
N GLU A 191 -12.66 6.21 11.88
CA GLU A 191 -13.54 5.58 12.85
C GLU A 191 -12.99 4.19 13.20
N ARG A 192 -13.19 3.77 14.45
CA ARG A 192 -12.78 2.46 14.99
C ARG A 192 -13.66 2.11 16.18
N SER A 193 -13.52 0.90 16.72
CA SER A 193 -14.20 0.52 17.95
C SER A 193 -13.94 1.53 19.07
N THR A 194 -14.98 1.86 19.84
CA THR A 194 -14.85 2.70 21.05
C THR A 194 -14.18 1.94 22.19
N SER A 195 -14.27 0.61 22.19
CA SER A 195 -13.57 -0.26 23.12
C SER A 195 -12.18 -0.57 22.59
N ARG A 196 -11.15 -0.12 23.33
CA ARG A 196 -9.74 -0.40 23.05
C ARG A 196 -9.51 -1.90 22.91
N ASN A 197 -10.02 -2.68 23.86
CA ASN A 197 -9.72 -4.10 23.90
C ASN A 197 -10.45 -4.90 22.82
N ASP A 198 -11.65 -4.48 22.40
CA ASP A 198 -12.33 -5.14 21.26
C ASP A 198 -11.54 -4.95 19.97
N LEU A 199 -10.93 -3.77 19.79
CA LEU A 199 -10.03 -3.52 18.67
C LEU A 199 -8.76 -4.37 18.76
N VAL A 200 -8.19 -4.53 19.96
CA VAL A 200 -7.05 -5.43 20.19
C VAL A 200 -7.43 -6.88 19.83
N LYS A 201 -8.52 -7.42 20.38
CA LYS A 201 -9.03 -8.77 20.09
C LYS A 201 -9.21 -9.01 18.58
N SER A 202 -9.77 -8.03 17.88
CA SER A 202 -9.96 -8.08 16.43
C SER A 202 -8.64 -8.09 15.66
N ALA A 203 -7.59 -7.48 16.22
CA ALA A 203 -6.27 -7.38 15.61
C ALA A 203 -5.29 -8.49 16.01
N ILE A 204 -5.47 -9.16 17.16
CA ILE A 204 -4.49 -10.11 17.75
C ILE A 204 -3.92 -11.08 16.72
N GLY A 205 -4.78 -11.70 15.89
CA GLY A 205 -4.36 -12.69 14.89
C GLY A 205 -3.48 -12.15 13.75
N CYS A 206 -3.33 -10.84 13.62
CA CYS A 206 -2.46 -10.20 12.62
C CYS A 206 -1.34 -9.34 13.22
N LEU A 207 -1.22 -9.28 14.55
CA LEU A 207 -0.13 -8.59 15.23
C LEU A 207 1.16 -9.42 15.16
N ARG A 208 2.30 -8.73 15.22
CA ARG A 208 3.64 -9.33 15.24
C ARG A 208 4.46 -8.78 16.39
N ASN A 209 5.37 -9.60 16.91
CA ASN A 209 6.39 -9.11 17.84
C ASN A 209 7.19 -7.95 17.17
N PRO A 210 7.29 -6.77 17.82
CA PRO A 210 8.03 -5.64 17.27
C PRO A 210 9.54 -5.86 17.28
N VAL A 211 10.07 -6.71 18.16
CA VAL A 211 11.49 -7.01 18.29
C VAL A 211 11.98 -7.75 17.06
N ALA A 212 12.91 -7.14 16.34
CA ALA A 212 13.57 -7.74 15.18
C ALA A 212 14.88 -8.45 15.53
N ARG A 213 15.58 -7.94 16.54
CA ARG A 213 16.86 -8.44 17.05
C ARG A 213 16.98 -7.95 18.49
N ALA A 214 17.62 -8.74 19.34
CA ALA A 214 18.09 -8.28 20.64
C ALA A 214 19.62 -8.39 20.67
N VAL A 215 20.28 -7.42 21.30
CA VAL A 215 21.73 -7.41 21.52
C VAL A 215 22.02 -7.07 22.98
N TYR A 216 23.20 -7.42 23.45
CA TYR A 216 23.70 -6.96 24.74
C TYR A 216 24.75 -5.89 24.49
N ALA A 217 24.67 -4.81 25.26
CA ALA A 217 25.61 -3.71 25.19
C ALA A 217 26.04 -3.32 26.60
N LYS A 218 27.20 -2.68 26.70
CA LYS A 218 27.62 -2.04 27.94
C LYS A 218 26.66 -0.89 28.28
N ARG A 219 26.30 -0.78 29.55
CA ARG A 219 25.50 0.32 30.07
C ARG A 219 26.34 1.61 30.08
N ASP A 220 25.77 2.65 29.51
CA ASP A 220 26.35 3.99 29.40
C ASP A 220 25.24 5.06 29.34
N GLU A 221 25.62 6.32 29.14
CA GLU A 221 24.66 7.43 29.04
C GLU A 221 23.71 7.30 27.84
N GLN A 222 24.17 6.75 26.71
CA GLN A 222 23.37 6.62 25.49
C GLN A 222 22.30 5.54 25.65
N THR A 223 22.70 4.37 26.12
CA THR A 223 21.79 3.26 26.39
C THR A 223 20.80 3.61 27.50
N ALA A 224 21.21 4.36 28.53
CA ALA A 224 20.32 4.80 29.60
C ALA A 224 19.21 5.78 29.15
N GLN A 225 19.39 6.46 28.02
CA GLN A 225 18.37 7.35 27.44
C GLN A 225 17.33 6.62 26.58
N LEU A 226 17.58 5.36 26.20
CA LEU A 226 16.62 4.56 25.45
C LEU A 226 15.40 4.22 26.33
N PRO A 227 14.18 4.18 25.78
CA PRO A 227 13.01 3.79 26.55
C PRO A 227 13.16 2.37 27.09
N LEU A 228 12.65 2.14 28.30
CA LEU A 228 12.55 0.81 28.88
C LEU A 228 11.62 -0.08 28.02
N ALA A 229 11.89 -1.37 28.04
CA ALA A 229 11.16 -2.37 27.25
C ALA A 229 11.05 -3.70 27.99
N GLY A 230 10.28 -4.64 27.44
CA GLY A 230 10.14 -5.99 27.98
C GLY A 230 9.73 -6.01 29.45
N VAL A 231 10.33 -6.92 30.21
CA VAL A 231 10.08 -7.09 31.65
C VAL A 231 10.52 -5.87 32.44
N SER A 232 11.55 -5.15 32.00
CA SER A 232 11.95 -3.89 32.67
C SER A 232 10.82 -2.86 32.62
N GLU A 233 10.20 -2.64 31.47
CA GLU A 233 9.05 -1.74 31.38
C GLU A 233 7.84 -2.30 32.16
N LEU A 234 7.53 -3.58 32.00
CA LEU A 234 6.39 -4.18 32.70
C LEU A 234 6.54 -4.09 34.22
N SER A 235 7.77 -4.22 34.74
CA SER A 235 8.05 -4.07 36.18
C SER A 235 7.77 -2.66 36.70
N GLN A 236 7.92 -1.62 35.87
CA GLN A 236 7.56 -0.24 36.27
C GLN A 236 6.04 -0.05 36.41
N ARG A 237 5.25 -0.86 35.72
CA ARG A 237 3.79 -0.78 35.67
C ARG A 237 3.09 -1.83 36.54
N SER A 238 3.84 -2.69 37.23
CA SER A 238 3.28 -3.86 37.91
C SER A 238 4.05 -4.22 39.18
N MET A 239 3.63 -5.29 39.85
CA MET A 239 4.32 -5.85 41.01
C MET A 239 5.41 -6.88 40.62
N LEU A 240 5.77 -6.99 39.34
CA LEU A 240 6.85 -7.86 38.90
C LEU A 240 8.20 -7.30 39.35
N ALA A 241 9.09 -8.20 39.76
CA ALA A 241 10.47 -7.84 39.99
C ALA A 241 11.13 -7.43 38.68
N ALA A 242 11.97 -6.39 38.73
CA ALA A 242 12.80 -6.01 37.60
C ALA A 242 13.72 -7.19 37.19
N PRO A 243 13.97 -7.38 35.89
CA PRO A 243 14.91 -8.38 35.43
C PRO A 243 16.33 -8.00 35.88
N ARG A 244 17.22 -9.00 35.97
CA ARG A 244 18.62 -8.76 36.37
C ARG A 244 19.36 -7.85 35.40
N ILE A 245 19.15 -8.08 34.11
CA ILE A 245 19.66 -7.24 33.02
C ILE A 245 18.53 -6.36 32.57
N GLU A 246 18.75 -5.04 32.60
CA GLU A 246 17.76 -4.07 32.15
C GLU A 246 17.52 -4.19 30.64
N GLN A 247 16.27 -4.06 30.23
CA GLN A 247 15.82 -4.18 28.85
C GLN A 247 15.37 -2.82 28.34
N ARG A 248 15.91 -2.41 27.20
CA ARG A 248 15.58 -1.14 26.54
C ARG A 248 15.29 -1.35 25.07
N ALA A 249 14.55 -0.44 24.45
CA ALA A 249 14.18 -0.55 23.04
C ALA A 249 14.71 0.62 22.21
N VAL A 250 15.02 0.33 20.95
CA VAL A 250 15.47 1.32 19.98
C VAL A 250 14.94 0.96 18.60
N SER A 251 14.62 1.96 17.78
CA SER A 251 14.19 1.70 16.40
C SER A 251 15.36 1.16 15.57
N ARG A 252 15.08 0.33 14.55
CA ARG A 252 16.08 -0.10 13.57
C ARG A 252 16.88 1.04 12.92
N ARG A 253 16.28 2.22 12.80
CA ARG A 253 16.94 3.40 12.23
C ARG A 253 17.93 3.98 13.23
N ALA A 254 17.46 4.31 14.43
CA ALA A 254 18.29 4.87 15.48
C ALA A 254 19.42 3.92 15.88
N PHE A 255 19.17 2.60 15.86
CA PHE A 255 20.20 1.60 16.15
C PHE A 255 21.42 1.67 15.21
N LYS A 256 21.24 2.13 13.96
CA LYS A 256 22.34 2.30 12.99
C LYS A 256 23.08 3.62 13.14
N GLU A 257 22.42 4.60 13.76
CA GLU A 257 22.95 5.96 13.94
C GLU A 257 23.69 6.08 15.28
N LEU A 258 23.38 5.22 16.24
CA LEU A 258 24.03 5.13 17.55
C LEU A 258 25.17 4.11 17.53
N GLU A 259 26.23 4.41 18.29
CA GLU A 259 27.35 3.49 18.50
C GLU A 259 27.15 2.76 19.82
N PHE A 260 26.98 1.44 19.76
CA PHE A 260 26.88 0.60 20.96
C PHE A 260 28.15 -0.21 21.14
N GLU A 261 28.69 -0.22 22.36
CA GLU A 261 29.70 -1.20 22.76
C GLU A 261 28.98 -2.55 22.98
N GLU A 262 28.76 -3.30 21.90
CA GLU A 262 28.16 -4.64 21.96
C GLU A 262 29.06 -5.59 22.74
N VAL A 263 28.50 -6.26 23.75
CA VAL A 263 29.19 -7.24 24.61
C VAL A 263 28.50 -8.59 24.52
N GLN A 264 29.19 -9.67 24.88
CA GLN A 264 28.57 -10.98 25.02
C GLN A 264 27.83 -11.08 26.36
N LEU A 265 26.77 -11.90 26.40
CA LEU A 265 26.05 -12.17 27.63
C LEU A 265 27.01 -12.82 28.66
N GLY A 266 27.14 -12.19 29.82
CA GLY A 266 28.04 -12.64 30.90
C GLY A 266 29.49 -12.15 30.76
N GLU A 267 29.81 -11.34 29.76
CA GLU A 267 31.12 -10.68 29.63
C GLU A 267 31.34 -9.61 30.72
N LEU A 268 30.28 -8.87 31.03
CA LEU A 268 30.24 -7.87 32.10
C LEU A 268 29.24 -8.29 33.18
N HIS A 269 29.28 -7.62 34.33
CA HIS A 269 28.25 -7.81 35.36
C HIS A 269 26.87 -7.37 34.85
N ASP A 270 25.81 -7.99 35.37
CA ASP A 270 24.43 -7.67 34.99
C ASP A 270 24.10 -6.18 35.15
N GLU A 271 24.67 -5.51 36.16
CA GLU A 271 24.48 -4.07 36.44
C GLU A 271 25.14 -3.15 35.40
N GLU A 272 26.18 -3.64 34.73
CA GLU A 272 26.94 -2.96 33.67
C GLU A 272 26.46 -3.35 32.27
N THR A 273 25.48 -4.24 32.18
CA THR A 273 24.96 -4.78 30.92
C THR A 273 23.51 -4.33 30.70
N VAL A 274 23.18 -3.99 29.47
CA VAL A 274 21.81 -3.69 29.05
C VAL A 274 21.46 -4.52 27.82
N GLN A 275 20.27 -5.11 27.82
CA GLN A 275 19.71 -5.76 26.64
C GLN A 275 18.99 -4.71 25.79
N VAL A 276 19.49 -4.46 24.59
CA VAL A 276 18.88 -3.53 23.64
C VAL A 276 18.05 -4.31 22.61
N GLN A 277 16.75 -4.11 22.65
CA GLN A 277 15.78 -4.64 21.70
C GLN A 277 15.66 -3.70 20.49
N VAL A 278 16.05 -4.19 19.31
CA VAL A 278 15.92 -3.45 18.05
C VAL A 278 14.54 -3.67 17.45
N TRP A 279 13.69 -2.65 17.48
CA TRP A 279 12.29 -2.73 17.05
C TRP A 279 12.11 -2.41 15.56
N ALA A 280 11.11 -3.06 14.94
CA ALA A 280 10.78 -2.90 13.53
C ALA A 280 10.15 -1.53 13.19
N TYR A 281 9.66 -0.82 14.21
CA TYR A 281 9.17 0.57 14.17
C TYR A 281 9.68 1.30 15.43
N ASP A 282 9.40 2.60 15.53
CA ASP A 282 9.81 3.40 16.69
C ASP A 282 9.14 2.92 17.99
N PRO A 283 9.88 2.57 19.05
CA PRO A 283 9.30 2.17 20.33
C PRO A 283 8.37 3.21 20.95
N LEU A 284 8.57 4.49 20.65
CA LEU A 284 7.74 5.60 21.13
C LEU A 284 6.78 6.12 20.06
N VAL A 285 6.45 5.33 19.04
CA VAL A 285 5.58 5.76 17.91
C VAL A 285 4.21 6.27 18.35
N ALA A 286 3.74 5.85 19.53
CA ALA A 286 2.50 6.32 20.12
C ALA A 286 2.58 7.72 20.73
N GLY A 287 3.77 8.33 20.81
CA GLY A 287 3.98 9.71 21.25
C GLY A 287 4.13 9.93 22.76
N GLY A 288 4.27 8.87 23.56
CA GLY A 288 4.53 8.94 25.00
C GLY A 288 6.00 8.76 25.37
N ASP A 289 6.30 8.82 26.67
CA ASP A 289 7.66 8.64 27.22
C ASP A 289 8.04 7.16 27.42
N ALA A 290 7.08 6.25 27.23
CA ALA A 290 7.25 4.82 27.38
C ALA A 290 6.56 4.06 26.24
N VAL A 291 6.95 2.80 26.04
CA VAL A 291 6.40 1.96 24.97
C VAL A 291 4.90 1.70 25.17
N ASP A 292 4.15 1.55 24.07
CA ASP A 292 2.70 1.30 24.15
C ASP A 292 2.38 -0.10 24.69
N ASP A 293 1.22 -0.23 25.35
CA ASP A 293 0.79 -1.47 26.01
C ASP A 293 0.75 -2.69 25.08
N VAL A 294 0.36 -2.49 23.82
CA VAL A 294 0.20 -3.60 22.87
C VAL A 294 1.56 -4.06 22.38
N SER A 295 2.44 -3.14 21.99
CA SER A 295 3.81 -3.47 21.61
C SER A 295 4.55 -4.14 22.78
N LEU A 296 4.39 -3.63 24.00
CA LEU A 296 4.95 -4.23 25.22
C LEU A 296 4.48 -5.68 25.39
N ALA A 297 3.16 -5.91 25.36
CA ALA A 297 2.60 -7.25 25.47
C ALA A 297 3.17 -8.19 24.40
N LEU A 298 3.23 -7.76 23.14
CA LEU A 298 3.75 -8.54 22.03
C LEU A 298 5.25 -8.91 22.17
N THR A 299 6.02 -8.18 22.99
CA THR A 299 7.41 -8.57 23.30
C THR A 299 7.51 -9.74 24.29
N LEU A 300 6.47 -9.98 25.09
CA LEU A 300 6.51 -10.84 26.28
C LEU A 300 5.62 -12.08 26.18
N VAL A 301 4.52 -12.02 25.43
CA VAL A 301 3.54 -13.14 25.33
C VAL A 301 4.13 -14.44 24.79
N GLY A 302 5.24 -14.40 24.05
CA GLY A 302 5.90 -15.61 23.55
C GLY A 302 6.68 -16.41 24.60
N GLU A 303 6.93 -15.84 25.79
CA GLU A 303 7.76 -16.49 26.82
C GLU A 303 6.99 -17.50 27.69
N GLY A 304 5.67 -17.35 27.80
CA GLY A 304 4.80 -18.28 28.54
C GLY A 304 4.94 -18.22 30.08
N ASP A 305 5.58 -17.19 30.65
CA ASP A 305 5.60 -16.99 32.10
C ASP A 305 4.22 -16.49 32.59
N GLU A 306 3.50 -17.33 33.33
CA GLU A 306 2.15 -17.03 33.84
C GLU A 306 2.10 -15.74 34.67
N ARG A 307 3.18 -15.38 35.37
CA ARG A 307 3.25 -14.15 36.17
C ARG A 307 3.28 -12.93 35.25
N VAL A 308 4.02 -13.03 34.14
CA VAL A 308 4.10 -12.00 33.10
C VAL A 308 2.75 -11.85 32.41
N ILE A 309 2.15 -12.96 31.95
CA ILE A 309 0.83 -12.95 31.32
C ILE A 309 -0.23 -12.35 32.23
N GLY A 310 -0.21 -12.70 33.53
CA GLY A 310 -1.12 -12.13 34.53
C GLY A 310 -1.01 -10.60 34.64
N GLN A 311 0.21 -10.05 34.68
CA GLN A 311 0.39 -8.59 34.71
C GLN A 311 0.05 -7.91 33.38
N LEU A 312 0.31 -8.56 32.24
CA LEU A 312 -0.12 -8.05 30.94
C LEU A 312 -1.65 -7.94 30.88
N ASN A 313 -2.38 -9.01 31.25
CA ASN A 313 -3.84 -8.98 31.29
C ASN A 313 -4.37 -7.93 32.28
N ALA A 314 -3.66 -7.67 33.38
CA ALA A 314 -4.01 -6.59 34.31
C ALA A 314 -3.96 -5.19 33.65
N ILE A 315 -2.99 -4.91 32.77
CA ILE A 315 -2.90 -3.66 31.99
C ILE A 315 -4.15 -3.46 31.10
N PHE A 316 -4.69 -4.56 30.58
CA PHE A 316 -5.88 -4.52 29.74
C PHE A 316 -7.20 -4.62 30.54
N GLY A 317 -7.14 -4.99 31.81
CA GLY A 317 -8.30 -5.19 32.68
C GLY A 317 -9.14 -6.42 32.32
N GLU A 318 -8.63 -7.30 31.45
CA GLU A 318 -9.25 -8.56 31.06
C GLU A 318 -8.22 -9.53 30.47
N GLU A 319 -8.61 -10.80 30.33
CA GLU A 319 -7.76 -11.84 29.72
C GLU A 319 -7.74 -11.69 28.18
N LEU A 320 -6.71 -11.01 27.67
CA LEU A 320 -6.45 -10.87 26.23
C LEU A 320 -5.35 -11.80 25.74
N TRP A 321 -4.40 -12.10 26.61
CA TRP A 321 -3.18 -12.81 26.30
C TRP A 321 -3.14 -14.15 27.03
N GLN A 322 -2.57 -15.16 26.37
CA GLN A 322 -2.39 -16.52 26.87
C GLN A 322 -0.93 -16.91 26.72
#